data_AF-A0A076FSP4-F1
#
_entry.id   AF-A0A076FSP4-F1
#
_cell.length_a   1.000
_cell.length_b   1.000
_cell.length_c   1.000
_cell.angle_alpha   90.00
_cell.angle_beta   90.00
_cell.angle_gamma   90.00
#
_symmetry.space_group_name_H-M   'P 1'
#
loop_
_entity.id
_entity.type
_entity.pdbx_description
1 polymer ?
#
loop_
_entity_poly.entity_id
_entity_poly.type
_entity_poly.pdbx_seq_one_letter_code
_entity_poly.pdbx_strand_id
1 'polypeptide(L)'
;DLTSSDAFKEYDPDRKGYVSRKDFQKAMENCKRFSQDETHFLLSCMDTDDSEILDYEAFVDRFHEPAKDIGFSIAVLLTNLSEHMPNDSRLRTFLELAECILTYFQPYLGCIEILGSGKRIERVYFEISESSRTQWEKPQVKESKRQFIFDVVNEGGEKEKMEMFVNFCEDTIFEMQLAAQISGSDSGERYAGKGAEE
;
A
#
# COMPACT_ATOMS: atom_id res chain seq x y z
N ASP A 1 -9.17 -10.31 1.25
CA ASP A 1 -8.49 -11.39 2.00
C ASP A 1 -9.48 -12.29 2.72
N LEU A 2 -8.98 -13.36 3.36
CA LEU A 2 -9.81 -14.34 4.07
C LEU A 2 -10.62 -13.68 5.19
N THR A 3 -9.94 -13.04 6.16
CA THR A 3 -10.53 -12.51 7.40
C THR A 3 -11.46 -11.32 7.17
N SER A 4 -11.30 -10.60 6.05
CA SER A 4 -12.16 -9.49 5.66
C SER A 4 -13.38 -9.90 4.81
N SER A 5 -13.45 -11.17 4.38
CA SER A 5 -14.54 -11.68 3.56
C SER A 5 -15.84 -11.84 4.35
N ASP A 6 -16.98 -11.66 3.68
CA ASP A 6 -18.29 -11.80 4.34
C ASP A 6 -18.53 -13.23 4.84
N ALA A 7 -18.01 -14.24 4.14
CA ALA A 7 -18.05 -15.63 4.58
C ALA A 7 -17.26 -15.87 5.87
N PHE A 8 -16.12 -15.19 6.07
CA PHE A 8 -15.36 -15.32 7.31
C PHE A 8 -16.05 -14.61 8.49
N LYS A 9 -16.71 -13.48 8.23
CA LYS A 9 -17.46 -12.73 9.26
C LYS A 9 -18.61 -13.53 9.89
N GLU A 10 -19.09 -14.60 9.25
CA GLU A 10 -20.07 -15.51 9.85
C GLU A 10 -19.54 -16.25 11.08
N TYR A 11 -18.21 -16.41 11.20
CA TYR A 11 -17.55 -17.06 12.33
C TYR A 11 -17.25 -16.11 13.50
N ASP A 12 -17.24 -14.79 13.25
CA ASP A 12 -17.14 -13.74 14.27
C ASP A 12 -18.14 -12.60 13.98
N PRO A 13 -19.44 -12.85 14.19
CA PRO A 13 -20.50 -11.89 13.84
C PRO A 13 -20.42 -10.61 14.66
N ASP A 14 -19.87 -10.70 15.88
CA ASP A 14 -19.70 -9.58 16.80
C ASP A 14 -18.40 -8.79 16.54
N ARG A 15 -17.53 -9.26 15.63
CA ARG A 15 -16.21 -8.67 15.32
C ARG A 15 -15.36 -8.46 16.56
N LYS A 16 -15.24 -9.51 17.38
CA LYS A 16 -14.40 -9.49 18.58
C LYS A 16 -12.92 -9.65 18.27
N GLY A 17 -12.56 -10.15 17.09
CA GLY A 17 -11.18 -10.47 16.71
C GLY A 17 -10.77 -11.91 17.04
N TYR A 18 -11.71 -12.74 17.50
CA TYR A 18 -11.44 -14.10 17.98
C TYR A 18 -12.30 -15.16 17.29
N VAL A 19 -11.70 -16.30 16.96
CA VAL A 19 -12.43 -17.46 16.40
C VAL A 19 -11.83 -18.76 16.94
N SER A 20 -12.58 -19.87 16.97
CA SER A 20 -12.01 -21.16 17.34
C SER A 20 -11.05 -21.70 16.27
N ARG A 21 -10.02 -22.47 16.65
CA ARG A 21 -9.09 -23.12 15.70
C ARG A 21 -9.81 -23.94 14.63
N LYS A 22 -10.88 -24.63 15.02
CA LYS A 22 -11.70 -25.46 14.12
C LYS A 22 -12.48 -24.61 13.12
N ASP A 23 -13.04 -23.49 13.57
CA ASP A 23 -13.80 -22.59 12.70
C ASP A 23 -12.87 -21.87 11.72
N PHE A 24 -11.69 -21.45 12.16
CA PHE A 24 -10.67 -20.89 11.28
C PHE A 24 -10.25 -21.88 10.19
N GLN A 25 -9.95 -23.13 10.57
CA GLN A 25 -9.64 -24.19 9.62
C GLN A 25 -10.77 -24.40 8.61
N LYS A 26 -12.02 -24.48 9.09
CA LYS A 26 -13.20 -24.64 8.22
C LYS A 26 -13.37 -23.46 7.26
N ALA A 27 -13.10 -22.25 7.71
CA ALA A 27 -13.15 -21.06 6.86
C ALA A 27 -12.07 -21.11 5.75
N MET A 28 -10.85 -21.57 6.07
CA MET A 28 -9.78 -21.75 5.09
C MET A 28 -10.11 -22.82 4.04
N GLU A 29 -10.68 -23.95 4.47
CA GLU A 29 -11.10 -25.03 3.57
C GLU A 29 -12.24 -24.57 2.65
N ASN A 30 -13.20 -23.81 3.17
CA ASN A 30 -14.32 -23.25 2.41
C ASN A 30 -13.89 -22.18 1.39
N CYS A 31 -12.81 -21.45 1.68
CA CYS A 31 -12.23 -20.42 0.82
C CYS A 31 -11.62 -21.00 -0.47
N LYS A 32 -11.18 -22.28 -0.47
CA LYS A 32 -10.57 -22.97 -1.62
C LYS A 32 -9.36 -22.27 -2.26
N ARG A 33 -8.69 -21.38 -1.51
CA ARG A 33 -7.46 -20.70 -1.95
C ARG A 33 -6.18 -21.35 -1.42
N PHE A 34 -6.30 -22.24 -0.44
CA PHE A 34 -5.19 -22.90 0.23
C PHE A 34 -5.29 -24.40 0.00
N SER A 35 -4.14 -25.04 -0.21
CA SER A 35 -3.99 -26.48 -0.14
C SER A 35 -4.05 -26.95 1.32
N GLN A 36 -4.28 -28.25 1.51
CA GLN A 36 -4.33 -28.85 2.85
C GLN A 36 -3.01 -28.66 3.63
N ASP A 37 -1.88 -28.78 2.94
CA ASP A 37 -0.55 -28.60 3.55
C ASP A 37 -0.31 -27.14 3.95
N GLU A 38 -0.73 -26.17 3.12
CA GLU A 38 -0.66 -24.74 3.45
C GLU A 38 -1.57 -24.38 4.62
N THR A 39 -2.79 -24.94 4.66
CA THR A 39 -3.70 -24.78 5.80
C THR A 39 -3.07 -25.33 7.08
N HIS A 40 -2.51 -26.54 7.04
CA HIS A 40 -1.84 -27.13 8.19
C HIS A 40 -0.63 -26.29 8.64
N PHE A 41 0.18 -25.80 7.70
CA PHE A 41 1.30 -24.91 7.98
C PHE A 41 0.85 -23.63 8.68
N LEU A 42 -0.15 -22.94 8.15
CA LEU A 42 -0.68 -21.71 8.74
C LEU A 42 -1.23 -21.94 10.15
N LEU A 43 -1.97 -23.04 10.37
CA LEU A 43 -2.43 -23.43 11.70
C LEU A 43 -1.28 -23.77 12.66
N SER A 44 -0.13 -24.23 12.16
CA SER A 44 1.06 -24.50 12.98
C SER A 44 1.80 -23.22 13.40
N CYS A 45 1.64 -22.14 12.65
CA CYS A 45 2.18 -20.81 12.98
C CYS A 45 1.33 -20.06 14.02
N MET A 46 0.12 -20.56 14.31
CA MET A 46 -0.81 -19.95 15.24
C MET A 46 -0.54 -20.43 16.67
N ASP A 47 -0.38 -19.48 17.58
CA ASP A 47 -0.37 -19.74 19.01
C ASP A 47 -1.83 -19.89 19.47
N THR A 48 -2.23 -21.11 19.85
CA THR A 48 -3.52 -21.36 20.52
C THR A 48 -3.32 -21.45 22.02
N ASP A 49 -4.21 -20.83 22.77
CA ASP A 49 -4.29 -21.07 24.20
C ASP A 49 -4.91 -22.45 24.52
N ASP A 50 -4.97 -22.82 25.79
CA ASP A 50 -5.59 -24.07 26.26
C ASP A 50 -7.08 -24.18 25.88
N SER A 51 -7.71 -23.08 25.44
CA SER A 51 -9.12 -23.01 25.05
C SER A 51 -9.36 -23.17 23.53
N GLU A 52 -8.29 -23.35 22.74
CA GLU A 52 -8.33 -23.46 21.27
C GLU A 52 -8.95 -22.23 20.59
N ILE A 53 -8.89 -21.08 21.26
CA ILE A 53 -9.32 -19.78 20.72
C ILE A 53 -8.12 -19.08 20.09
N LEU A 54 -8.35 -18.52 18.90
CA LEU A 54 -7.37 -17.79 18.11
C LEU A 54 -7.73 -16.31 18.07
N ASP A 55 -6.77 -15.46 18.40
CA ASP A 55 -6.79 -14.04 18.04
C ASP A 55 -6.30 -13.90 16.59
N TYR A 56 -7.23 -13.84 15.65
CA TYR A 56 -6.89 -13.81 14.23
C TYR A 56 -6.39 -12.45 13.77
N GLU A 57 -6.77 -11.37 14.46
CA GLU A 57 -6.32 -10.00 14.15
C GLU A 57 -4.85 -9.87 14.53
N ALA A 58 -4.48 -10.23 15.76
CA ALA A 58 -3.09 -10.24 16.19
C ALA A 58 -2.23 -11.19 15.34
N PHE A 59 -2.78 -12.33 14.92
CA PHE A 59 -2.07 -13.25 14.02
C PHE A 59 -1.77 -12.60 12.66
N VAL A 60 -2.74 -11.93 12.04
CA VAL A 60 -2.52 -11.25 10.75
C VAL A 60 -1.52 -10.10 10.90
N ASP A 61 -1.69 -9.25 11.91
CA ASP A 61 -0.85 -8.08 12.14
C ASP A 61 0.61 -8.45 12.43
N ARG A 62 0.83 -9.56 13.15
CA ARG A 62 2.17 -10.08 13.45
C ARG A 62 3.02 -10.34 12.21
N PHE A 63 2.41 -10.74 11.10
CA PHE A 63 3.13 -11.03 9.85
C PHE A 63 3.01 -9.91 8.83
N HIS A 64 1.91 -9.15 8.82
CA HIS A 64 1.66 -8.12 7.84
C HIS A 64 2.67 -6.97 7.94
N GLU A 65 2.81 -6.37 9.13
CA GLU A 65 3.69 -5.21 9.33
C GLU A 65 5.17 -5.53 9.02
N PRO A 66 5.77 -6.62 9.53
CA PRO A 66 7.17 -6.93 9.21
C PRO A 66 7.41 -7.31 7.75
N ALA A 67 6.39 -7.87 7.07
CA ALA A 67 6.53 -8.34 5.69
C ALA A 67 6.27 -7.24 4.65
N LYS A 68 5.68 -6.10 5.05
CA LYS A 68 5.29 -5.04 4.13
C LYS A 68 6.47 -4.49 3.33
N ASP A 69 7.56 -4.13 3.98
CA ASP A 69 8.73 -3.51 3.34
C ASP A 69 9.41 -4.43 2.32
N ILE A 70 9.61 -5.70 2.68
CA ILE A 70 10.21 -6.69 1.79
C ILE A 70 9.26 -7.04 0.64
N GLY A 71 7.95 -7.14 0.92
CA GLY A 71 6.92 -7.34 -0.09
C GLY A 71 6.88 -6.22 -1.13
N PHE A 72 6.94 -4.96 -0.67
CA PHE A 72 6.97 -3.80 -1.55
C PHE A 72 8.23 -3.81 -2.44
N SER A 73 9.39 -4.11 -1.85
CA SER A 73 10.66 -4.21 -2.59
C SER A 73 10.60 -5.27 -3.71
N ILE A 74 9.98 -6.42 -3.45
CA ILE A 74 9.76 -7.47 -4.46
C ILE A 74 8.82 -6.98 -5.57
N ALA A 75 7.72 -6.31 -5.20
CA ALA A 75 6.77 -5.75 -6.17
C ALA A 75 7.43 -4.73 -7.10
N VAL A 76 8.24 -3.82 -6.54
CA VAL A 76 9.04 -2.85 -7.31
C VAL A 76 10.00 -3.55 -8.26
N LEU A 77 10.76 -4.54 -7.78
CA LEU A 77 11.74 -5.25 -8.61
C LEU A 77 11.07 -5.95 -9.80
N LEU A 78 9.97 -6.68 -9.55
CA LEU A 78 9.25 -7.38 -10.61
C LEU A 78 8.62 -6.41 -11.62
N THR A 79 8.03 -5.31 -11.14
CA THR A 79 7.48 -4.26 -12.00
C THR A 79 8.57 -3.65 -12.89
N ASN A 80 9.70 -3.27 -12.29
CA ASN A 80 10.84 -2.69 -12.99
C ASN A 80 11.42 -3.64 -14.07
N LEU A 81 11.63 -4.92 -13.73
CA LEU A 81 12.09 -5.93 -14.70
C LEU A 81 11.08 -6.11 -15.84
N SER A 82 9.78 -6.10 -15.54
CA SER A 82 8.73 -6.30 -16.54
C SER A 82 8.66 -5.17 -17.57
N GLU A 83 8.95 -3.95 -17.14
CA GLU A 83 8.97 -2.77 -18.01
C GLU A 83 10.24 -2.73 -18.88
N HIS A 84 11.39 -3.18 -18.37
CA HIS A 84 12.64 -3.22 -19.12
C HIS A 84 12.79 -4.46 -20.03
N MET A 85 12.11 -5.57 -19.73
CA MET A 85 12.21 -6.83 -20.45
C MET A 85 10.82 -7.41 -20.80
N PRO A 86 9.95 -6.67 -21.52
CA PRO A 86 8.55 -7.05 -21.73
C PRO A 86 8.35 -8.33 -22.54
N ASN A 87 9.35 -8.74 -23.33
CA ASN A 87 9.27 -9.90 -24.22
C ASN A 87 9.92 -11.17 -23.63
N ASP A 88 10.44 -11.14 -22.40
CA ASP A 88 11.04 -12.31 -21.78
C ASP A 88 9.96 -13.24 -21.19
N SER A 89 9.70 -14.35 -21.87
CA SER A 89 8.69 -15.33 -21.44
C SER A 89 9.00 -15.95 -20.08
N ARG A 90 10.26 -15.97 -19.65
CA ARG A 90 10.66 -16.52 -18.34
C ARG A 90 10.16 -15.64 -17.21
N LEU A 91 10.11 -14.32 -17.43
CA LEU A 91 9.62 -13.37 -16.44
C LEU A 91 8.11 -13.53 -16.19
N ARG A 92 7.35 -13.90 -17.22
CA ARG A 92 5.89 -14.08 -17.12
C ARG A 92 5.49 -15.05 -16.02
N THR A 93 6.20 -16.17 -15.87
CA THR A 93 5.91 -17.16 -14.82
C THR A 93 6.05 -16.56 -13.41
N PHE A 94 7.04 -15.68 -13.19
CA PHE A 94 7.19 -15.00 -11.89
C PHE A 94 6.07 -13.98 -11.66
N LEU A 95 5.66 -13.24 -12.69
CA LEU A 95 4.59 -12.25 -12.60
C LEU A 95 3.23 -12.90 -12.30
N GLU A 96 2.95 -14.06 -12.92
CA GLU A 96 1.75 -14.85 -12.65
C GLU A 96 1.72 -15.35 -11.20
N LEU A 97 2.84 -15.86 -10.68
CA LEU A 97 2.94 -16.29 -9.28
C LEU A 97 2.86 -15.12 -8.28
N ALA A 98 3.33 -13.94 -8.67
CA ALA A 98 3.36 -12.75 -7.83
C ALA A 98 2.13 -11.84 -7.98
N GLU A 99 1.10 -12.25 -8.74
CA GLU A 99 -0.07 -11.43 -9.05
C GLU A 99 -0.72 -10.83 -7.78
N CYS A 100 -0.84 -11.63 -6.70
CA CYS A 100 -1.42 -11.17 -5.44
C CYS A 100 -0.58 -10.03 -4.80
N ILE A 101 0.74 -10.15 -4.79
CA ILE A 101 1.65 -9.15 -4.22
C ILE A 101 1.63 -7.87 -5.07
N LEU A 102 1.69 -8.02 -6.40
CA LEU A 102 1.63 -6.89 -7.33
C LEU A 102 0.31 -6.12 -7.19
N THR A 103 -0.81 -6.84 -7.11
CA THR A 103 -2.14 -6.23 -6.92
C THR A 103 -2.25 -5.53 -5.57
N TYR A 104 -1.72 -6.15 -4.51
CA TYR A 104 -1.73 -5.56 -3.16
C TYR A 104 -0.96 -4.24 -3.11
N PHE A 105 0.24 -4.16 -3.73
CA PHE A 105 1.08 -2.96 -3.68
C PHE A 105 0.79 -1.93 -4.78
N GLN A 106 -0.03 -2.26 -5.79
CA GLN A 106 -0.38 -1.35 -6.88
C GLN A 106 -0.85 0.06 -6.44
N PRO A 107 -1.74 0.24 -5.43
CA PRO A 107 -2.14 1.56 -4.98
C PRO A 107 -1.06 2.31 -4.17
N TYR A 108 -0.01 1.62 -3.74
CA TYR A 108 1.11 2.17 -2.95
C TYR A 108 2.36 2.40 -3.81
N LEU A 109 2.37 1.95 -5.07
CA LEU A 109 3.53 2.08 -5.95
C LEU A 109 3.46 3.38 -6.76
N GLY A 110 4.27 4.37 -6.38
CA GLY A 110 4.52 5.57 -7.15
C GLY A 110 5.60 5.36 -8.21
N CYS A 111 5.46 5.99 -9.38
CA CYS A 111 6.45 6.00 -10.44
C CYS A 111 6.54 7.40 -11.05
N ILE A 112 7.75 7.95 -11.13
CA ILE A 112 8.05 9.20 -11.85
C ILE A 112 9.16 8.97 -12.87
N GLU A 113 9.16 9.79 -13.92
CA GLU A 113 10.20 9.84 -14.93
C GLU A 113 10.98 11.15 -14.79
N ILE A 114 12.30 11.05 -14.69
CA ILE A 114 13.20 12.20 -14.56
C ILE A 114 14.30 12.14 -15.63
N LEU A 115 14.83 13.31 -16.00
CA LEU A 115 15.99 13.38 -16.88
C LEU A 115 17.26 13.18 -16.04
N GLY A 116 17.87 12.00 -16.14
CA GLY A 116 19.11 11.66 -15.46
C GLY A 116 20.31 12.45 -16.01
N SER A 117 21.41 12.44 -15.26
CA SER A 117 22.67 13.13 -15.61
C SER A 117 23.25 12.70 -16.96
N GLY A 118 22.98 11.45 -17.37
CA GLY A 118 23.33 10.92 -18.69
C GLY A 118 22.48 11.42 -19.85
N LYS A 119 21.59 12.42 -19.63
CA LYS A 119 20.60 12.91 -20.61
C LYS A 119 19.67 11.81 -21.12
N ARG A 120 19.37 10.83 -20.26
CA ARG A 120 18.42 9.75 -20.53
C ARG A 120 17.31 9.81 -19.49
N ILE A 121 16.11 9.39 -19.91
CA ILE A 121 14.97 9.29 -19.00
C ILE A 121 15.24 8.11 -18.06
N GLU A 122 15.08 8.35 -16.77
CA GLU A 122 15.21 7.38 -15.69
C GLU A 122 13.88 7.30 -14.94
N ARG A 123 13.47 6.07 -14.59
CA ARG A 123 12.28 5.83 -13.76
C ARG A 123 12.67 5.67 -12.31
N VAL A 124 11.92 6.32 -11.43
CA VAL A 124 12.08 6.21 -9.98
C VAL A 124 10.77 5.70 -9.39
N TYR A 125 10.87 4.57 -8.70
CA TYR A 125 9.76 3.98 -7.94
C TYR A 125 9.89 4.33 -6.47
N PHE A 126 8.76 4.59 -5.81
CA PHE A 126 8.71 4.94 -4.39
C PHE A 126 7.38 4.49 -3.78
N GLU A 127 7.35 4.29 -2.46
CA GLU A 127 6.12 3.99 -1.74
C GLU A 127 5.32 5.27 -1.52
N ILE A 128 4.01 5.20 -1.77
CA ILE A 128 3.02 6.22 -1.41
C ILE A 128 2.32 5.74 -0.15
N SER A 129 2.36 6.53 0.92
CA SER A 129 1.68 6.16 2.17
C SER A 129 0.16 6.19 2.03
N GLU A 130 -0.52 5.35 2.83
CA GLU A 130 -1.98 5.33 2.87
C GLU A 130 -2.56 6.66 3.35
N SER A 131 -1.88 7.31 4.30
CA SER A 131 -2.24 8.62 4.84
C SER A 131 -2.25 9.69 3.75
N SER A 132 -1.18 9.81 2.97
CA SER A 132 -1.08 10.76 1.85
C SER A 132 -2.13 10.48 0.78
N ARG A 133 -2.34 9.21 0.41
CA ARG A 133 -3.36 8.82 -0.57
C ARG A 133 -4.77 9.20 -0.11
N THR A 134 -5.10 8.93 1.15
CA THR A 134 -6.42 9.25 1.72
C THR A 134 -6.65 10.77 1.78
N GLN A 135 -5.64 11.53 2.18
CA GLN A 135 -5.73 12.99 2.21
C GLN A 135 -5.88 13.59 0.81
N TRP A 136 -5.18 13.06 -0.19
CA TRP A 136 -5.28 13.49 -1.60
C TRP A 136 -6.68 13.29 -2.17
N GLU A 137 -7.42 12.29 -1.68
CA GLU A 137 -8.78 12.00 -2.13
C GLU A 137 -9.85 12.90 -1.50
N LYS A 138 -9.50 13.75 -0.53
CA LYS A 138 -10.45 14.66 0.14
C LYS A 138 -11.07 15.66 -0.85
N PRO A 139 -12.38 15.99 -0.72
CA PRO A 139 -13.06 16.90 -1.65
C PRO A 139 -12.38 18.27 -1.81
N GLN A 140 -11.87 18.84 -0.72
CA GLN A 140 -11.13 20.10 -0.72
C GLN A 140 -9.93 20.04 -1.68
N VAL A 141 -9.05 19.04 -1.53
CA VAL A 141 -7.83 18.90 -2.34
C VAL A 141 -8.17 18.65 -3.80
N LYS A 142 -9.21 17.83 -4.07
CA LYS A 142 -9.68 17.59 -5.44
C LYS A 142 -10.19 18.85 -6.13
N GLU A 143 -10.87 19.73 -5.39
CA GLU A 143 -11.38 20.99 -5.95
C GLU A 143 -10.27 22.02 -6.13
N SER A 144 -9.35 22.15 -5.17
CA SER A 144 -8.15 22.99 -5.31
C SER A 144 -7.34 22.59 -6.55
N LYS A 145 -7.12 21.28 -6.76
CA LYS A 145 -6.48 20.75 -7.98
C LYS A 145 -7.24 21.10 -9.25
N ARG A 146 -8.58 21.00 -9.24
CA ARG A 146 -9.42 21.34 -10.40
C ARG A 146 -9.25 22.80 -10.78
N GLN A 147 -9.27 23.69 -9.79
CA GLN A 147 -9.09 25.12 -9.98
C GLN A 147 -7.70 25.43 -10.53
N PHE A 148 -6.64 24.87 -9.92
CA PHE A 148 -5.27 25.02 -10.40
C PHE A 148 -5.10 24.63 -11.87
N ILE A 149 -5.65 23.47 -12.28
CA ILE A 149 -5.57 23.02 -13.68
C ILE A 149 -6.26 24.02 -14.62
N PHE A 150 -7.41 24.58 -14.22
CA PHE A 150 -8.13 25.58 -15.02
C PHE A 150 -7.29 26.85 -15.20
N ASP A 151 -6.70 27.37 -14.12
CA ASP A 151 -5.93 28.61 -14.12
C ASP A 151 -4.66 28.47 -15.00
N VAL A 152 -3.90 27.38 -14.83
CA VAL A 152 -2.65 27.15 -15.57
C VAL A 152 -2.86 26.97 -17.08
N VAL A 153 -3.99 26.37 -17.48
CA VAL A 153 -4.30 26.17 -18.91
C VAL A 153 -4.73 27.48 -19.58
N ASN A 154 -5.45 28.35 -18.85
CA ASN A 154 -6.01 29.58 -19.41
C ASN A 154 -5.03 30.76 -19.35
N GLU A 155 -4.21 30.87 -18.31
CA GLU A 155 -3.46 32.10 -17.99
C GLU A 155 -1.93 31.93 -18.03
N GLY A 156 -1.42 30.69 -18.07
CA GLY A 156 0.03 30.43 -17.95
C GLY A 156 0.82 30.50 -19.27
N GLY A 157 1.87 31.33 -19.31
CA GLY A 157 2.95 31.22 -20.32
C GLY A 157 3.81 29.97 -20.08
N GLU A 158 4.31 29.31 -21.14
CA GLU A 158 5.01 28.00 -21.03
C GLU A 158 6.13 27.93 -20.01
N LYS A 159 6.90 29.02 -19.81
CA LYS A 159 8.03 29.04 -18.89
C LYS A 159 7.62 29.06 -17.40
N GLU A 160 6.45 29.59 -17.08
CA GLU A 160 5.99 29.76 -15.70
C GLU A 160 5.15 28.57 -15.21
N LYS A 161 4.66 27.72 -16.12
CA LYS A 161 3.80 26.57 -15.79
C LYS A 161 4.45 25.61 -14.80
N MET A 162 5.75 25.34 -14.96
CA MET A 162 6.47 24.44 -14.08
C MET A 162 6.64 25.03 -12.68
N GLU A 163 6.93 26.33 -12.60
CA GLU A 163 7.07 27.04 -11.32
C GLU A 163 5.73 27.08 -10.57
N MET A 164 4.63 27.43 -11.26
CA MET A 164 3.29 27.38 -10.67
C MET A 164 2.89 25.99 -10.19
N PHE A 165 3.28 24.93 -10.93
CA PHE A 165 3.03 23.55 -10.51
C PHE A 165 3.77 23.18 -9.23
N VAL A 166 5.04 23.56 -9.11
CA VAL A 166 5.82 23.31 -7.88
C VAL A 166 5.20 24.08 -6.70
N ASN A 167 4.83 25.34 -6.89
CA ASN A 167 4.18 26.15 -5.86
C ASN A 167 2.86 25.51 -5.39
N PHE A 168 2.03 25.03 -6.32
CA PHE A 168 0.82 24.30 -5.97
C PHE A 168 1.09 23.04 -5.14
N CYS A 169 2.15 22.28 -5.46
CA CYS A 169 2.55 21.12 -4.67
C CYS A 169 2.98 21.51 -3.25
N GLU A 170 3.74 22.59 -3.08
CA GLU A 170 4.17 23.10 -1.77
C GLU A 170 2.97 23.57 -0.93
N ASP A 171 2.07 24.34 -1.52
CA ASP A 171 0.83 24.81 -0.86
C ASP A 171 -0.05 23.63 -0.43
N THR A 172 -0.18 22.61 -1.28
CA THR A 172 -0.98 21.42 -0.98
C THR A 172 -0.41 20.64 0.20
N ILE A 173 0.91 20.53 0.33
CA ILE A 173 1.54 19.88 1.49
C ILE A 173 1.17 20.61 2.78
N PHE A 174 1.21 21.94 2.76
CA PHE A 174 0.83 22.75 3.92
C PHE A 174 -0.65 22.58 4.28
N GLU A 175 -1.54 22.61 3.29
CA GLU A 175 -2.98 22.37 3.49
C GLU A 175 -3.26 20.98 4.09
N MET A 176 -2.59 19.96 3.57
CA MET A 176 -2.72 18.57 4.03
C MET A 176 -2.28 18.41 5.49
N GLN A 177 -1.15 19.04 5.88
CA GLN A 177 -0.66 19.03 7.25
C GLN A 177 -1.62 19.73 8.22
N LEU A 178 -2.11 20.92 7.84
CA LEU A 178 -3.07 21.67 8.66
C LEU A 178 -4.38 20.89 8.84
N ALA A 179 -4.89 20.27 7.77
CA ALA A 179 -6.09 19.46 7.83
C ALA A 179 -5.94 18.24 8.75
N ALA A 180 -4.76 17.59 8.75
CA ALA A 180 -4.47 16.48 9.65
C ALA A 180 -4.54 16.92 11.13
N GLN A 181 -3.91 18.05 11.47
CA GLN A 181 -3.90 18.60 12.84
C GLN A 181 -5.31 18.93 13.34
N ILE A 182 -6.14 19.54 12.51
CA ILE A 182 -7.52 19.91 12.88
C ILE A 182 -8.38 18.65 13.12
N SER A 183 -8.18 17.60 12.32
CA SER A 183 -8.95 16.37 12.43
C SER A 183 -8.52 15.43 13.56
N GLY A 184 -7.44 15.76 14.29
CA GLY A 184 -6.89 14.89 15.33
C GLY A 184 -6.33 13.56 14.80
N SER A 185 -6.10 13.45 13.49
CA SER A 185 -5.63 12.23 12.81
C SER A 185 -4.10 12.12 12.78
N ASP A 186 -3.40 12.77 13.70
CA ASP A 186 -1.93 12.74 13.78
C ASP A 186 -1.48 11.41 14.41
N SER A 187 -1.64 10.31 13.68
CA SER A 187 -0.90 9.07 13.97
C SER A 187 0.51 9.26 13.41
N GLY A 188 1.37 9.83 14.25
CA GLY A 188 2.71 10.32 13.94
C GLY A 188 3.55 9.45 13.00
N GLU A 189 3.63 9.88 11.74
CA GLU A 189 4.82 9.65 10.92
C GLU A 189 5.84 10.75 11.27
N ARG A 190 6.53 10.57 12.41
CA ARG A 190 7.75 11.34 12.67
C ARG A 190 8.75 10.94 11.61
N TYR A 191 9.04 11.87 10.70
CA TYR A 191 10.22 11.87 9.86
C TYR A 191 11.41 11.22 10.59
N ALA A 192 11.86 10.06 10.10
CA ALA A 192 13.15 9.50 10.46
C ALA A 192 14.24 10.36 9.80
N GLY A 193 14.41 11.59 10.29
CA GLY A 193 15.57 12.40 10.04
C GLY A 193 16.76 11.72 10.71
N LYS A 194 17.61 11.07 9.91
CA LYS A 194 18.96 10.70 10.34
C LYS A 194 19.65 11.94 10.92
N GLY A 195 19.91 11.91 12.21
CA GLY A 195 20.68 12.91 12.91
C GLY A 195 21.34 12.27 14.12
N ALA A 196 22.52 11.68 13.91
CA ALA A 196 23.56 11.51 14.91
C ALA A 196 24.88 11.14 14.20
N GLU A 197 25.55 12.15 13.65
CA GLU A 197 27.02 12.23 13.74
C GLU A 197 27.33 12.80 15.13
N GLU A 198 27.88 11.99 16.02
CA GLU A 198 29.19 12.13 16.72
C GLU A 198 29.37 10.98 17.72
#